data_AF-A0A3L7X7S2-F1
#
_entry.id   AF-A0A3L7X7S2-F1
#
_cell.length_a   1.000
_cell.length_b   1.000
_cell.length_c   1.000
_cell.angle_alpha   90.00
_cell.angle_beta   90.00
_cell.angle_gamma   90.00
#
_symmetry.space_group_name_H-M   'P 1'
#
loop_
_entity.id
_entity.type
_entity.pdbx_description
1 polymer ?
#
loop_
_entity_poly.entity_id
_entity_poly.type
_entity_poly.pdbx_seq_one_letter_code
_entity_poly.pdbx_strand_id
1 'polypeptide(L)' 'LAPLVRELLVLDKPAHPLCRAECKGLCAQCGTNLNEAACTCSAETLDPRLAPLSRLKTKED' A
#
# COMPACT_ATOMS: atom_id res chain seq x y z
N LEU A 1 0.04 -25.79 -26.31
CA LEU A 1 1.02 -24.84 -25.72
C LEU A 1 0.35 -23.61 -25.11
N ALA A 2 -0.70 -23.03 -25.69
CA ALA A 2 -1.32 -21.82 -25.16
C ALA A 2 -1.74 -21.88 -23.66
N PRO A 3 -2.30 -22.99 -23.11
CA PRO A 3 -2.61 -23.07 -21.68
C PRO A 3 -1.37 -22.99 -20.78
N LEU A 4 -0.33 -23.76 -21.10
CA LEU A 4 0.94 -23.80 -20.36
C LEU A 4 1.65 -22.44 -20.37
N VAL A 5 1.69 -21.77 -21.52
CA VAL A 5 2.29 -20.42 -21.62
C VAL A 5 1.55 -19.42 -20.74
N ARG A 6 0.22 -19.46 -20.71
CA ARG A 6 -0.58 -18.59 -19.85
C ARG A 6 -0.31 -18.84 -18.37
N GLU A 7 -0.22 -20.10 -17.95
CA GLU A 7 0.03 -20.46 -16.55
C GLU A 7 1.40 -19.95 -16.08
N LEU A 8 2.44 -20.15 -16.88
CA LEU A 8 3.78 -19.65 -16.56
C LEU A 8 3.83 -18.12 -16.48
N LEU A 9 3.14 -17.42 -17.39
CA LEU A 9 3.03 -15.95 -17.34
C LEU A 9 2.24 -15.43 -16.13
N VAL A 10 1.33 -16.23 -15.57
CA VAL A 10 0.62 -15.84 -14.35
C VAL A 10 1.54 -15.99 -13.13
N LEU A 11 2.36 -17.04 -13.09
CA LEU A 11 3.32 -17.28 -12.01
C LEU A 11 4.48 -16.28 -11.99
N ASP A 12 4.90 -15.79 -13.16
CA ASP A 12 5.99 -14.81 -13.30
C ASP A 12 5.59 -13.38 -12.88
N LYS A 13 4.29 -13.11 -12.76
CA LYS A 13 3.82 -11.77 -12.40
C LYS A 13 4.06 -11.46 -10.92
N PRO A 14 4.30 -10.18 -10.57
CA PRO A 14 4.29 -9.74 -9.20
C PRO A 14 3.00 -10.16 -8.48
N ALA A 15 3.12 -10.70 -7.27
CA ALA A 15 1.98 -11.10 -6.44
C ALA A 15 1.03 -9.93 -6.14
N HIS A 16 1.54 -8.70 -6.20
CA HIS A 16 0.80 -7.47 -6.01
C HIS A 16 1.15 -6.45 -7.11
N PRO A 17 0.19 -5.62 -7.54
CA PRO A 17 0.49 -4.50 -8.43
C PRO A 17 1.59 -3.63 -7.84
N LEU A 18 2.68 -3.42 -8.58
CA LEU A 18 3.77 -2.57 -8.14
C LEU A 18 3.44 -1.12 -8.50
N CYS A 19 3.40 -0.26 -7.48
CA CYS A 19 3.40 1.18 -7.68
C CYS A 19 4.77 1.61 -8.22
N ARG A 20 4.78 2.62 -9.11
CA ARG A 20 6.00 3.40 -9.39
C ARG A 20 6.53 4.05 -8.11
N ALA A 21 7.80 4.45 -8.08
CA ALA A 21 8.43 4.95 -6.86
C ALA A 21 7.72 6.17 -6.23
N GLU A 22 7.10 7.03 -7.03
CA GLU A 22 6.40 8.24 -6.55
C GLU A 22 4.87 8.08 -6.54
N CYS A 23 4.38 6.84 -6.55
CA CYS A 23 2.96 6.52 -6.41
C CYS A 23 2.47 6.95 -5.02
N LYS A 24 1.53 7.90 -4.98
CA LYS A 24 0.94 8.36 -3.70
C LYS A 24 -0.04 7.36 -3.09
N GLY A 25 -0.35 6.28 -3.80
CA GLY A 25 -1.27 5.23 -3.35
C GLY A 25 -2.74 5.67 -3.30
N LEU A 26 -3.53 4.89 -2.60
CA LEU A 26 -4.93 5.18 -2.30
C LEU A 26 -5.05 5.62 -0.83
N CYS A 27 -6.04 6.46 -0.52
CA CYS A 27 -6.38 6.75 0.87
C CYS A 27 -6.81 5.46 1.59
N ALA A 28 -6.16 5.12 2.71
CA ALA A 28 -6.49 3.92 3.49
C ALA A 28 -7.89 3.95 4.12
N GLN A 29 -8.52 5.12 4.20
CA GLN A 29 -9.84 5.32 4.81
C GLN A 29 -10.96 5.34 3.77
N CYS A 30 -10.78 6.04 2.64
CA CYS A 30 -11.85 6.24 1.65
C CYS A 30 -11.53 5.72 0.24
N GLY A 31 -10.31 5.27 -0.02
CA GLY A 31 -9.90 4.73 -1.32
C GLY A 31 -9.63 5.75 -2.43
N THR A 32 -9.73 7.06 -2.17
CA THR A 32 -9.40 8.10 -3.17
C THR A 32 -8.00 7.89 -3.73
N ASN A 33 -7.87 7.96 -5.06
CA ASN A 33 -6.57 7.93 -5.72
C ASN A 33 -5.80 9.23 -5.43
N LEU A 34 -4.80 9.14 -4.55
CA LEU A 34 -3.99 10.29 -4.12
C LEU A 34 -3.08 10.84 -5.23
N ASN A 35 -2.96 10.11 -6.35
CA ASN A 35 -2.29 10.59 -7.55
C ASN A 35 -3.15 11.57 -8.35
N GLU A 36 -4.48 11.53 -8.20
CA GLU A 36 -5.44 12.36 -8.96
C GLU A 36 -6.03 13.48 -8.10
N ALA A 37 -6.36 13.19 -6.84
CA ALA A 37 -6.99 14.14 -5.94
C ALA A 37 -6.58 13.93 -4.48
N ALA A 38 -6.62 15.00 -3.70
CA ALA A 38 -6.51 14.91 -2.25
C ALA A 38 -7.83 14.41 -1.63
N CYS A 39 -7.75 13.66 -0.55
CA CYS A 39 -8.90 13.34 0.30
C CYS A 39 -8.98 14.30 1.50
N THR A 40 -10.16 14.39 2.10
CA THR A 40 -10.39 15.16 3.35
C THR A 40 -10.40 14.30 4.61
N CYS A 41 -10.05 13.00 4.50
CA CYS A 41 -9.93 12.11 5.66
C CYS A 41 -8.93 12.68 6.67
N SER A 42 -9.26 12.62 7.96
CA SER A 42 -8.32 13.01 9.01
C SER A 42 -7.10 12.09 8.99
N ALA A 43 -5.94 12.61 9.32
CA ALA A 43 -4.78 11.78 9.63
C ALA A 43 -5.18 10.79 10.74
N GLU A 44 -4.82 9.53 10.53
CA GLU A 44 -5.20 8.40 11.38
C GLU A 44 -4.78 8.70 12.82
N THR A 45 -5.75 8.66 13.74
CA THR A 45 -5.45 8.67 15.16
C THR A 45 -4.74 7.37 15.51
N LEU A 46 -3.68 7.45 16.31
CA LEU A 46 -2.95 6.27 16.78
C LEU A 46 -3.96 5.26 17.33
N ASP A 47 -4.06 4.07 16.71
CA ASP A 47 -4.94 3.01 17.20
C ASP A 47 -4.60 2.76 18.68
N PRO A 48 -5.55 2.91 19.62
CA PRO A 48 -5.28 2.76 21.05
C PRO A 48 -4.66 1.40 21.40
N ARG A 49 -4.95 0.35 20.62
CA ARG A 49 -4.36 -0.98 20.79
C ARG A 49 -2.86 -0.99 20.50
N LEU A 50 -2.41 -0.09 19.63
CA LEU A 50 -1.01 0.08 19.25
C LEU A 50 -0.28 1.13 20.09
N ALA A 51 -0.97 1.80 21.03
CA ALA A 51 -0.36 2.81 21.91
C ALA A 51 0.91 2.32 22.65
N PRO A 52 0.98 1.06 23.16
CA PRO A 52 2.20 0.56 23.82
C PRO A 52 3.44 0.51 22.91
N LEU A 53 3.25 0.41 21.59
CA LEU A 53 4.32 0.32 20.61
C LEU A 53 4.92 1.69 20.25
N SER A 54 4.36 2.79 20.76
CA SER A 54 4.87 4.15 20.53
C SER A 54 6.35 4.31 20.87
N ARG A 55 6.87 3.53 21.83
CA ARG A 55 8.28 3.53 22.25
C ARG A 55 9.25 3.00 21.20
N LEU A 56 8.76 2.29 20.17
CA LEU A 56 9.57 1.71 19.09
C LEU A 56 9.80 2.67 17.91
N LYS A 57 9.24 3.88 17.93
CA LYS A 57 9.44 4.90 16.88
C LYS A 57 10.82 5.58 16.95
N THR A 58 11.88 4.85 17.27
CA THR A 58 13.25 5.35 17.11
C THR A 58 13.61 5.28 15.63
N LYS A 59 13.83 6.45 15.05
CA LYS A 59 14.53 6.59 13.78
C LYS A 59 16.00 6.26 14.04
N GLU A 60 16.45 5.07 13.66
CA GLU A 60 17.87 4.86 13.39
C GLU A 60 18.13 5.41 11.99
N ASP A 61 19.11 6.32 11.89
CA ASP A 61 19.59 6.93 10.66
C ASP A 61 20.23 5.91 9.71
#